data_AF-A0A2V9DF54-F1
#
_entry.id   AF-A0A2V9DF54-F1
#
_cell.length_a   1.000
_cell.length_b   1.000
_cell.length_c   1.000
_cell.angle_alpha   90.00
_cell.angle_beta   90.00
_cell.angle_gamma   90.00
#
_symmetry.space_group_name_H-M   'P 1'
#
loop_
_entity.id
_entity.type
_entity.pdbx_description
1 polymer ?
#
loop_
_entity_poly.entity_id
_entity_poly.type
_entity_poly.pdbx_seq_one_letter_code
_entity_poly.pdbx_strand_id
1 'polypeptide(L)'
;MRLRNFALAVSLLQVCFMLAVRSAKADTITIVDTTDTTTVTLTGGNDTFLGGGTVFTCAETAPCIIDIRRAGATQVRTSLNFLLSYTLAEPSTPTQESDTLDTSTVGAGPEFTFNSDRPPVGGTEATLGPCPSVAGVPTCSATEAANGNLVPGFILWEDSNGIPVGPSDTVIVQSDIEAGGQVPEPSSLILLGSGLAIAGGFLRRRRRVVMPSVVA
;
A
#
# COMPACT_ATOMS: atom_id res chain seq x y z
N MET A 1 -18.98 50.38 11.67
CA MET A 1 -19.75 49.12 11.50
C MET A 1 -19.37 48.32 10.25
N ARG A 2 -18.92 48.93 9.14
CA ARG A 2 -18.63 48.21 7.88
C ARG A 2 -17.45 47.22 7.96
N LEU A 3 -16.44 47.49 8.78
CA LEU A 3 -15.25 46.62 8.90
C LEU A 3 -15.54 45.26 9.57
N ARG A 4 -16.43 45.23 10.58
CA ARG A 4 -16.79 44.00 11.30
C ARG A 4 -17.57 43.03 10.41
N ASN A 5 -18.46 43.57 9.57
CA ASN A 5 -19.24 42.76 8.63
C ASN A 5 -18.36 42.18 7.51
N PHE A 6 -17.35 42.93 7.06
CA PHE A 6 -16.38 42.44 6.08
C PHE A 6 -15.51 41.30 6.65
N ALA A 7 -15.00 41.46 7.87
CA ALA A 7 -14.22 40.41 8.53
C ALA A 7 -15.03 39.11 8.72
N LEU A 8 -16.30 39.23 9.13
CA LEU A 8 -17.21 38.08 9.25
C LEU A 8 -17.45 37.39 7.92
N ALA A 9 -17.71 38.14 6.85
CA ALA A 9 -17.92 37.58 5.51
C ALA A 9 -16.69 36.84 4.99
N VAL A 10 -15.48 37.39 5.19
CA VAL A 10 -14.22 36.74 4.79
C VAL A 10 -13.97 35.47 5.60
N SER A 11 -14.22 35.49 6.92
CA SER A 11 -14.08 34.28 7.75
C SER A 11 -15.09 33.19 7.38
N LEU A 12 -16.34 33.56 7.08
CA LEU A 12 -17.37 32.63 6.63
C LEU A 12 -16.99 32.04 5.26
N LEU A 13 -16.48 32.87 4.34
CA LEU A 13 -16.00 32.44 3.03
C LEU A 13 -14.83 31.44 3.16
N GLN A 14 -13.86 31.70 4.05
CA GLN A 14 -12.76 30.76 4.32
C GLN A 14 -13.24 29.44 4.90
N VAL A 15 -14.22 29.46 5.82
CA VAL A 15 -14.82 28.24 6.36
C VAL A 15 -15.59 27.49 5.29
N CYS A 16 -16.34 28.17 4.42
CA CYS A 16 -17.02 27.56 3.28
C CYS A 16 -16.03 26.95 2.27
N PHE A 17 -14.90 27.60 2.00
CA PHE A 17 -13.83 27.03 1.17
C PHE A 17 -13.18 25.83 1.84
N MET A 18 -12.90 25.87 3.15
CA MET A 18 -12.36 24.73 3.89
C MET A 18 -13.34 23.54 3.95
N LEU A 19 -14.64 23.81 4.03
CA LEU A 19 -15.69 22.77 4.01
C LEU A 19 -15.92 22.20 2.60
N ALA A 20 -15.81 23.01 1.55
CA ALA A 20 -15.83 22.56 0.16
C ALA A 20 -14.54 21.79 -0.22
N VAL A 21 -13.44 22.01 0.51
CA VAL A 21 -12.15 21.31 0.39
C VAL A 21 -12.04 20.11 1.35
N ARG A 22 -13.17 19.57 1.83
CA ARG A 22 -13.23 18.10 2.06
C ARG A 22 -13.26 17.41 0.70
N SER A 23 -12.13 17.56 0.03
CA SER A 23 -11.71 16.87 -1.18
C SER A 23 -12.05 15.41 -0.98
N ALA A 24 -12.84 14.86 -1.90
CA ALA A 24 -12.90 13.42 -2.06
C ALA A 24 -11.46 12.94 -2.21
N LYS A 25 -10.94 12.30 -1.16
CA LYS A 25 -9.59 11.80 -1.14
C LYS A 25 -9.60 10.56 -2.03
N ALA A 26 -8.63 10.44 -2.92
CA ALA A 26 -8.37 9.18 -3.62
C ALA A 26 -8.12 8.08 -2.60
N ASP A 27 -8.74 6.93 -2.82
CA ASP A 27 -8.51 5.77 -1.97
C ASP A 27 -7.25 5.04 -2.48
N THR A 28 -6.58 4.32 -1.59
CA THR A 28 -5.41 3.51 -1.93
C THR A 28 -5.73 2.05 -1.69
N ILE A 29 -5.57 1.24 -2.73
CA ILE A 29 -5.71 -0.20 -2.68
C ILE A 29 -4.31 -0.77 -2.57
N THR A 30 -4.01 -1.46 -1.50
CA THR A 30 -2.72 -2.12 -1.30
C THR A 30 -2.93 -3.63 -1.31
N ILE A 31 -2.25 -4.33 -2.20
CA ILE A 31 -2.14 -5.79 -2.25
C ILE A 31 -0.72 -6.10 -1.75
N VAL A 32 -0.64 -6.81 -0.63
CA VAL A 32 0.62 -7.20 -0.01
C VAL A 32 0.68 -8.70 0.01
N ASP A 33 1.67 -9.27 -0.67
CA ASP A 33 2.03 -10.65 -0.47
C ASP A 33 3.13 -10.76 0.59
N THR A 34 2.92 -11.72 1.48
CA THR A 34 3.90 -12.18 2.46
C THR A 34 4.01 -13.68 2.27
N THR A 35 5.11 -14.27 2.71
CA THR A 35 5.51 -15.69 2.50
C THR A 35 4.47 -16.79 2.75
N ASP A 36 3.30 -16.48 3.31
CA ASP A 36 2.20 -17.46 3.48
C ASP A 36 0.81 -16.82 3.26
N THR A 37 0.72 -15.50 3.07
CA THR A 37 -0.55 -14.78 3.05
C THR A 37 -0.52 -13.54 2.18
N THR A 38 -1.54 -13.39 1.34
CA THR A 38 -1.81 -12.14 0.63
C THR A 38 -2.84 -11.33 1.40
N THR A 39 -2.50 -10.10 1.77
CA THR A 39 -3.38 -9.14 2.44
C THR A 39 -3.72 -7.98 1.52
N VAL A 40 -5.01 -7.69 1.41
CA VAL A 40 -5.53 -6.59 0.60
C VAL A 40 -6.14 -5.56 1.52
N THR A 41 -5.72 -4.31 1.39
CA THR A 41 -6.16 -3.19 2.24
C THR A 41 -6.68 -2.05 1.40
N LEU A 42 -7.89 -1.59 1.70
CA LEU A 42 -8.44 -0.32 1.22
C LEU A 42 -8.19 0.75 2.28
N THR A 43 -7.34 1.71 1.96
CA THR A 43 -7.16 2.93 2.76
C THR A 43 -7.97 4.04 2.13
N GLY A 44 -9.21 4.20 2.60
CA GLY A 44 -10.21 4.94 1.86
C GLY A 44 -11.62 4.75 2.38
N GLY A 45 -12.55 5.63 2.01
CA GLY A 45 -13.85 5.71 2.69
C GLY A 45 -15.05 5.20 1.89
N ASN A 46 -14.97 5.14 0.56
CA ASN A 46 -16.17 4.99 -0.28
C ASN A 46 -16.23 3.68 -1.06
N ASP A 47 -15.11 2.96 -1.13
CA ASP A 47 -15.01 1.71 -1.86
C ASP A 47 -15.20 0.50 -0.95
N THR A 48 -15.70 -0.59 -1.53
CA THR A 48 -15.98 -1.83 -0.80
C THR A 48 -15.48 -3.04 -1.60
N PHE A 49 -15.00 -4.04 -0.88
CA PHE A 49 -14.71 -5.37 -1.44
C PHE A 49 -15.97 -6.24 -1.44
N LEU A 50 -16.22 -6.97 -2.53
CA LEU A 50 -17.15 -8.10 -2.55
C LEU A 50 -16.49 -9.29 -1.82
N GLY A 51 -16.50 -9.21 -0.50
CA GLY A 51 -15.82 -10.14 0.42
C GLY A 51 -15.96 -9.68 1.89
N GLY A 52 -16.25 -8.38 2.07
CA GLY A 52 -16.53 -7.76 3.36
C GLY A 52 -15.28 -7.13 3.99
N GLY A 53 -15.46 -5.91 4.52
CA GLY A 53 -14.41 -5.19 5.24
C GLY A 53 -13.51 -4.32 4.36
N THR A 54 -12.60 -3.58 5.01
CA THR A 54 -11.53 -2.78 4.38
C THR A 54 -10.21 -3.54 4.31
N VAL A 55 -10.15 -4.74 4.91
CA VAL A 55 -9.00 -5.64 4.90
C VAL A 55 -9.51 -7.04 4.59
N PHE A 56 -8.87 -7.71 3.64
CA PHE A 56 -9.18 -9.07 3.21
C PHE A 56 -7.89 -9.87 3.09
N THR A 57 -7.91 -11.16 3.47
CA THR A 57 -6.73 -12.03 3.47
C THR A 57 -7.01 -13.31 2.70
N CYS A 58 -6.09 -13.67 1.81
CA CYS A 58 -6.11 -14.89 1.01
C CYS A 58 -5.04 -15.87 1.51
N ALA A 59 -5.33 -17.17 1.37
CA ALA A 59 -4.36 -18.24 1.61
C ALA A 59 -3.69 -18.64 0.29
N GLU A 60 -2.40 -18.98 0.32
CA GLU A 60 -1.55 -19.28 -0.85
C GLU A 60 -2.09 -20.36 -1.79
N THR A 61 -2.88 -21.31 -1.28
CA THR A 61 -3.29 -22.48 -2.08
C THR A 61 -4.24 -22.16 -3.24
N ALA A 62 -4.68 -20.91 -3.38
CA ALA A 62 -5.58 -20.48 -4.44
C ALA A 62 -5.34 -19.02 -4.84
N PRO A 63 -5.64 -18.64 -6.10
CA PRO A 63 -5.63 -17.25 -6.53
C PRO A 63 -6.46 -16.36 -5.62
N CYS A 64 -5.90 -15.21 -5.25
CA CYS A 64 -6.58 -14.20 -4.46
C CYS A 64 -7.41 -13.31 -5.38
N ILE A 65 -8.74 -13.50 -5.37
CA ILE A 65 -9.69 -12.76 -6.21
C ILE A 65 -10.28 -11.59 -5.41
N ILE A 66 -10.17 -10.38 -5.96
CA ILE A 66 -10.51 -9.13 -5.32
C ILE A 66 -11.43 -8.33 -6.23
N ASP A 67 -12.68 -8.22 -5.83
CA ASP A 67 -13.69 -7.45 -6.52
C ASP A 67 -13.91 -6.10 -5.83
N ILE A 68 -13.67 -4.99 -6.53
CA ILE A 68 -13.81 -3.64 -5.96
C ILE A 68 -15.03 -2.93 -6.55
N ARG A 69 -15.84 -2.31 -5.68
CA ARG A 69 -17.02 -1.55 -6.08
C ARG A 69 -17.02 -0.16 -5.45
N ARG A 70 -17.41 0.83 -6.26
CA ARG A 70 -17.73 2.18 -5.83
C ARG A 70 -19.22 2.48 -5.97
N ALA A 71 -19.81 3.08 -4.94
CA ALA A 71 -21.19 3.54 -4.99
C ALA A 71 -21.39 4.58 -6.11
N GLY A 72 -22.37 4.35 -6.98
CA GLY A 72 -22.71 5.24 -8.09
C GLY A 72 -21.88 5.03 -9.36
N ALA A 73 -20.81 4.24 -9.31
CA ALA A 73 -20.09 3.82 -10.52
C ALA A 73 -20.83 2.67 -11.20
N THR A 74 -20.94 2.73 -12.52
CA THR A 74 -21.51 1.65 -13.34
C THR A 74 -20.55 1.18 -14.43
N GLN A 75 -19.49 1.94 -14.67
CA GLN A 75 -18.39 1.63 -15.56
C GLN A 75 -17.08 1.91 -14.83
N VAL A 76 -16.03 1.22 -15.24
CA VAL A 76 -14.69 1.47 -14.74
C VAL A 76 -13.75 1.56 -15.92
N ARG A 77 -12.89 2.57 -15.87
CA ARG A 77 -11.76 2.71 -16.76
C ARG A 77 -10.49 2.57 -15.91
N THR A 78 -9.86 1.42 -15.99
CA THR A 78 -8.52 1.25 -15.42
C THR A 78 -7.49 1.77 -16.41
N SER A 79 -6.55 2.58 -15.95
CA SER A 79 -5.40 2.99 -16.76
C SER A 79 -4.20 2.07 -16.58
N LEU A 80 -4.41 0.90 -15.99
CA LEU A 80 -3.38 -0.11 -15.91
C LEU A 80 -2.86 -0.29 -17.34
N ASN A 81 -1.63 0.15 -17.60
CA ASN A 81 -0.98 0.01 -18.90
C ASN A 81 -0.65 -1.48 -19.20
N PHE A 82 -1.32 -2.41 -18.52
CA PHE A 82 -1.20 -3.85 -18.59
C PHE A 82 -2.59 -4.33 -18.96
N LEU A 83 -2.84 -4.56 -20.25
CA LEU A 83 -4.21 -4.73 -20.75
C LEU A 83 -4.93 -5.98 -20.22
N LEU A 84 -4.24 -6.92 -19.56
CA LEU A 84 -4.85 -8.13 -18.97
C LEU A 84 -4.08 -8.72 -17.78
N SER A 85 -2.75 -8.59 -17.76
CA SER A 85 -1.86 -9.24 -16.78
C SER A 85 -0.62 -8.40 -16.47
N TYR A 86 -0.27 -8.28 -15.20
CA TYR A 86 0.94 -7.64 -14.71
C TYR A 86 1.80 -8.67 -14.00
N THR A 87 2.96 -8.99 -14.57
CA THR A 87 3.87 -10.02 -14.06
C THR A 87 5.03 -9.40 -13.30
N LEU A 88 5.31 -9.96 -12.13
CA LEU A 88 6.44 -9.61 -11.28
C LEU A 88 7.56 -10.62 -11.49
N ALA A 89 8.79 -10.10 -11.52
CA ALA A 89 9.98 -10.91 -11.63
C ALA A 89 10.71 -10.94 -10.30
N GLU A 90 11.28 -12.10 -10.02
CA GLU A 90 12.22 -12.30 -8.92
C GLU A 90 13.38 -11.30 -8.95
N PRO A 91 13.76 -10.69 -7.81
CA PRO A 91 14.87 -9.74 -7.73
C PRO A 91 16.20 -10.34 -8.19
N SER A 92 16.39 -11.63 -7.92
CA SER A 92 17.63 -12.35 -8.21
C SER A 92 17.66 -12.99 -9.60
N THR A 93 16.50 -13.22 -10.20
CA THR A 93 16.31 -13.90 -11.48
C THR A 93 15.25 -13.18 -12.33
N PRO A 94 15.58 -12.04 -12.96
CA PRO A 94 14.60 -11.13 -13.61
C PRO A 94 13.89 -11.71 -14.84
N THR A 95 14.17 -12.97 -15.18
CA THR A 95 13.50 -13.73 -16.23
C THR A 95 12.51 -14.77 -15.68
N GLN A 96 12.44 -14.94 -14.36
CA GLN A 96 11.50 -15.82 -13.67
C GLN A 96 10.35 -14.98 -13.13
N GLU A 97 9.14 -15.43 -13.40
CA GLU A 97 7.89 -14.87 -12.87
C GLU A 97 7.71 -15.40 -11.44
N SER A 98 7.70 -14.48 -10.47
CA SER A 98 7.28 -14.76 -9.09
C SER A 98 5.76 -14.73 -9.05
N ASP A 99 5.19 -13.55 -9.29
CA ASP A 99 3.76 -13.30 -9.14
C ASP A 99 3.10 -12.74 -10.39
N THR A 100 1.77 -12.85 -10.41
CA THR A 100 0.93 -12.14 -11.37
C THR A 100 -0.22 -11.41 -10.70
N LEU A 101 -0.46 -10.18 -11.15
CA LEU A 101 -1.72 -9.46 -10.94
C LEU A 101 -2.46 -9.40 -12.27
N ASP A 102 -3.45 -10.26 -12.42
CA ASP A 102 -4.38 -10.24 -13.54
C ASP A 102 -5.52 -9.28 -13.25
N THR A 103 -5.96 -8.56 -14.28
CA THR A 103 -7.08 -7.62 -14.14
C THR A 103 -8.16 -7.92 -15.16
N SER A 104 -9.37 -8.03 -14.64
CA SER A 104 -10.58 -8.32 -15.38
C SER A 104 -11.63 -7.26 -15.03
N THR A 105 -12.71 -7.19 -15.81
CA THR A 105 -13.86 -6.35 -15.48
C THR A 105 -15.07 -7.24 -15.29
N VAL A 106 -15.62 -7.25 -14.08
CA VAL A 106 -16.81 -8.00 -13.74
C VAL A 106 -17.91 -7.02 -13.39
N GLY A 107 -18.89 -6.84 -14.29
CA GLY A 107 -19.96 -5.86 -14.11
C GLY A 107 -19.44 -4.41 -14.10
N ALA A 108 -19.71 -3.67 -13.02
CA ALA A 108 -19.39 -2.24 -12.85
C ALA A 108 -18.04 -1.95 -12.12
N GLY A 109 -17.13 -2.92 -12.02
CA GLY A 109 -15.94 -2.83 -11.16
C GLY A 109 -14.78 -3.67 -11.69
N PRO A 110 -13.53 -3.35 -11.33
CA PRO A 110 -12.40 -4.19 -11.64
C PRO A 110 -12.39 -5.40 -10.71
N GLU A 111 -12.04 -6.55 -11.27
CA GLU A 111 -11.68 -7.75 -10.56
C GLU A 111 -10.16 -7.92 -10.70
N PHE A 112 -9.46 -7.99 -9.58
CA PHE A 112 -8.05 -8.31 -9.53
C PHE A 112 -7.89 -9.76 -9.13
N THR A 113 -7.07 -10.51 -9.87
CA THR A 113 -6.68 -11.87 -9.49
C THR A 113 -5.18 -11.87 -9.26
N PHE A 114 -4.78 -12.00 -8.00
CA PHE A 114 -3.37 -12.11 -7.63
C PHE A 114 -3.00 -13.59 -7.49
N ASN A 115 -1.96 -14.01 -8.20
CA ASN A 115 -1.38 -15.34 -8.10
C ASN A 115 0.05 -15.17 -7.58
N SER A 116 0.32 -15.75 -6.42
CA SER A 116 1.66 -15.85 -5.87
C SER A 116 2.36 -17.11 -6.41
N ASP A 117 3.68 -17.04 -6.58
CA ASP A 117 4.56 -18.19 -6.86
C ASP A 117 4.05 -19.12 -7.97
N ARG A 118 3.64 -18.54 -9.10
CA ARG A 118 2.95 -19.31 -10.13
C ARG A 118 3.87 -20.39 -10.71
N PRO A 119 3.52 -21.70 -10.60
CA PRO A 119 4.36 -22.74 -11.16
C PRO A 119 4.36 -22.69 -12.69
N PRO A 120 5.47 -23.07 -13.35
CA PRO A 120 5.52 -23.19 -14.79
C PRO A 120 4.52 -24.23 -15.26
N VAL A 121 4.02 -24.05 -16.49
CA VAL A 121 3.09 -24.99 -17.11
C VAL A 121 3.70 -26.40 -17.12
N GLY A 122 3.14 -27.30 -16.29
CA GLY A 122 3.61 -28.69 -16.14
C GLY A 122 4.80 -28.90 -15.19
N GLY A 123 5.18 -27.89 -14.40
CA GLY A 123 6.21 -27.98 -13.37
C GLY A 123 5.68 -28.30 -11.98
N THR A 124 6.61 -28.47 -11.04
CA THR A 124 6.35 -28.55 -9.59
C THR A 124 6.41 -27.15 -8.98
N GLU A 125 5.65 -26.89 -7.91
CA GLU A 125 5.62 -25.64 -7.13
C GLU A 125 7.02 -25.15 -6.66
N ALA A 126 8.03 -26.01 -6.66
CA ALA A 126 9.40 -25.67 -6.25
C ALA A 126 10.24 -24.88 -7.28
N THR A 127 9.72 -24.61 -8.48
CA THR A 127 10.47 -23.90 -9.52
C THR A 127 9.59 -22.84 -10.14
N LEU A 128 10.01 -21.58 -10.15
CA LEU A 128 9.30 -20.49 -10.81
C LEU A 128 9.37 -20.58 -12.34
N GLY A 129 8.28 -20.19 -13.00
CA GLY A 129 8.17 -20.17 -14.45
C GLY A 129 8.93 -19.00 -15.09
N PRO A 130 9.24 -19.05 -16.40
CA PRO A 130 9.79 -17.88 -17.08
C PRO A 130 8.71 -16.80 -17.25
N CYS A 131 9.12 -15.53 -17.17
CA CYS A 131 8.27 -14.39 -17.54
C CYS A 131 7.68 -14.58 -18.96
N PRO A 132 6.50 -14.01 -19.25
CA PRO A 132 5.92 -14.05 -20.58
C PRO A 132 6.91 -13.52 -21.63
N SER A 133 7.01 -14.22 -22.76
CA SER A 133 7.94 -13.82 -23.82
C SER A 133 7.26 -12.93 -24.86
N VAL A 134 7.81 -11.75 -25.08
CA VAL A 134 7.44 -10.89 -26.22
C VAL A 134 8.57 -10.98 -27.24
N ALA A 135 8.26 -11.45 -28.44
CA ALA A 135 9.25 -11.72 -29.50
C ALA A 135 10.37 -12.69 -29.07
N GLY A 136 10.07 -13.65 -28.19
CA GLY A 136 11.01 -14.67 -27.73
C GLY A 136 11.97 -14.21 -26.63
N VAL A 137 11.83 -12.97 -26.13
CA VAL A 137 12.57 -12.49 -24.95
C VAL A 137 11.61 -12.52 -23.75
N PRO A 138 11.91 -13.28 -22.68
CA PRO A 138 11.10 -13.25 -21.45
C PRO A 138 11.21 -11.86 -20.82
N THR A 139 10.07 -11.20 -20.64
CA THR A 139 9.99 -9.86 -20.07
C THR A 139 8.86 -9.82 -19.05
N CYS A 140 9.21 -9.66 -17.78
CA CYS A 140 8.23 -9.33 -16.74
C CYS A 140 7.90 -7.83 -16.79
N SER A 141 6.76 -7.47 -16.21
CA SER A 141 6.27 -6.08 -16.21
C SER A 141 7.06 -5.20 -15.23
N ALA A 142 7.50 -5.79 -14.13
CA ALA A 142 8.47 -5.21 -13.20
C ALA A 142 9.28 -6.30 -12.51
N THR A 143 10.39 -5.91 -11.89
CA THR A 143 11.11 -6.73 -10.93
C THR A 143 10.68 -6.30 -9.54
N GLU A 144 10.48 -7.25 -8.64
CA GLU A 144 10.18 -6.97 -7.24
C GLU A 144 11.25 -6.09 -6.62
N ALA A 145 10.80 -5.03 -5.97
CA ALA A 145 11.69 -4.14 -5.26
C ALA A 145 11.77 -4.60 -3.81
N ALA A 146 13.00 -4.79 -3.31
CA ALA A 146 13.27 -5.09 -1.90
C ALA A 146 12.69 -4.07 -0.90
N ASN A 147 12.20 -2.91 -1.37
CA ASN A 147 11.57 -1.86 -0.57
C ASN A 147 10.04 -1.79 -0.75
N GLY A 148 9.44 -2.82 -1.34
CA GLY A 148 8.01 -3.11 -1.24
C GLY A 148 7.06 -2.16 -1.95
N ASN A 149 7.49 -1.18 -2.75
CA ASN A 149 6.54 -0.28 -3.42
C ASN A 149 6.69 -0.33 -4.94
N LEU A 150 5.83 -1.11 -5.59
CA LEU A 150 5.55 -0.95 -7.01
C LEU A 150 4.24 -0.17 -7.17
N VAL A 151 4.14 0.67 -8.21
CA VAL A 151 2.95 1.48 -8.52
C VAL A 151 2.18 0.87 -9.69
N PRO A 152 1.20 -0.02 -9.45
CA PRO A 152 0.30 -0.52 -10.47
C PRO A 152 -0.90 0.42 -10.66
N GLY A 153 -0.70 1.51 -11.39
CA GLY A 153 -1.78 2.25 -12.05
C GLY A 153 -2.92 2.80 -11.18
N PHE A 154 -3.99 3.22 -11.86
CA PHE A 154 -5.15 3.85 -11.22
C PHE A 154 -6.48 3.33 -11.76
N ILE A 155 -7.51 3.41 -10.90
CA ILE A 155 -8.90 3.11 -11.22
C ILE A 155 -9.63 4.44 -11.39
N LEU A 156 -10.16 4.69 -12.59
CA LEU A 156 -11.11 5.77 -12.82
C LEU A 156 -12.53 5.19 -12.81
N TRP A 157 -13.36 5.73 -11.92
CA TRP A 157 -14.75 5.32 -11.77
C TRP A 157 -15.64 6.18 -12.63
N GLU A 158 -16.50 5.57 -13.45
CA GLU A 158 -17.40 6.28 -14.37
C GLU A 158 -18.86 5.81 -14.18
N ASP A 159 -19.82 6.70 -14.45
CA ASP A 159 -21.23 6.35 -14.54
C ASP A 159 -21.57 5.72 -15.90
N SER A 160 -22.85 5.49 -16.19
CA SER A 160 -23.26 4.82 -17.42
C SER A 160 -23.05 5.68 -18.66
N ASN A 161 -22.77 6.97 -18.46
CA ASN A 161 -22.55 7.97 -19.47
C ASN A 161 -21.05 8.28 -19.64
N GLY A 162 -20.16 7.58 -18.94
CA GLY A 162 -18.71 7.84 -18.96
C GLY A 162 -18.29 9.06 -18.15
N ILE A 163 -19.13 9.55 -17.23
CA ILE A 163 -18.81 10.70 -16.39
C ILE A 163 -18.11 10.22 -15.12
N PRO A 164 -16.96 10.80 -14.71
CA PRO A 164 -16.26 10.40 -13.50
C PRO A 164 -17.12 10.50 -12.23
N VAL A 165 -17.17 9.41 -11.45
CA VAL A 165 -17.87 9.30 -10.16
C VAL A 165 -16.83 9.33 -9.03
N GLY A 166 -16.33 10.54 -8.76
CA GLY A 166 -15.36 10.78 -7.69
C GLY A 166 -13.89 10.73 -8.13
N PRO A 167 -12.95 10.70 -7.16
CA PRO A 167 -11.52 10.72 -7.44
C PRO A 167 -11.05 9.38 -8.03
N SER A 168 -9.93 9.36 -8.74
CA SER A 168 -9.30 8.10 -9.15
C SER A 168 -8.60 7.45 -7.96
N ASP A 169 -8.64 6.12 -7.85
CA ASP A 169 -7.88 5.40 -6.83
C ASP A 169 -6.56 4.91 -7.37
N THR A 170 -5.62 4.69 -6.46
CA THR A 170 -4.31 4.11 -6.79
C THR A 170 -4.28 2.67 -6.32
N VAL A 171 -3.77 1.76 -7.16
CA VAL A 171 -3.45 0.40 -6.74
C VAL A 171 -1.96 0.33 -6.46
N ILE A 172 -1.58 -0.38 -5.41
CA ILE A 172 -0.23 -0.67 -4.94
C ILE A 172 -0.13 -2.18 -4.81
N VAL A 173 0.89 -2.76 -5.46
CA VAL A 173 1.24 -4.18 -5.29
C VAL A 173 2.59 -4.23 -4.65
N GLN A 174 2.67 -5.01 -3.59
CA GLN A 174 3.86 -5.30 -2.85
C GLN A 174 3.96 -6.81 -2.76
N SER A 175 5.08 -7.38 -3.16
CA SER A 175 5.38 -8.78 -2.96
C SER A 175 6.65 -8.92 -2.15
N ASP A 176 6.82 -10.07 -1.51
CA ASP A 176 7.98 -10.42 -0.70
C ASP A 176 8.36 -9.35 0.30
N ILE A 177 7.35 -8.68 0.85
CA ILE A 177 7.58 -7.87 2.03
C ILE A 177 7.79 -8.86 3.17
N GLU A 178 9.05 -9.03 3.57
CA GLU A 178 9.38 -9.67 4.84
C GLU A 178 8.51 -9.00 5.92
N ALA A 179 7.57 -9.77 6.46
CA ALA A 179 6.55 -9.32 7.40
C ALA A 179 7.21 -8.92 8.74
N GLY A 180 7.78 -7.72 8.78
CA GLY A 180 8.51 -7.21 9.93
C GLY A 180 9.97 -7.67 9.90
N GLY A 181 10.94 -6.80 9.70
CA GLY A 181 10.98 -5.34 9.72
C GLY A 181 12.46 -4.98 9.76
N GLN A 182 12.79 -3.70 9.76
CA GLN A 182 14.08 -3.33 10.34
C GLN A 182 14.07 -3.77 11.80
N VAL A 183 14.47 -5.01 12.10
CA VAL A 183 14.99 -5.37 13.40
C VAL A 183 16.08 -4.34 13.62
N PRO A 184 15.95 -3.41 14.59
CA PRO A 184 16.99 -2.44 14.83
C PRO A 184 18.28 -3.23 14.97
N GLU A 185 19.22 -2.99 14.05
CA GLU A 185 20.45 -3.76 14.04
C GLU A 185 20.99 -3.80 15.47
N PRO A 186 21.56 -4.92 15.94
CA PRO A 186 22.00 -5.04 17.33
C PRO A 186 22.90 -3.86 17.77
N SER A 187 23.60 -3.24 16.83
CA SER A 187 24.33 -1.98 16.99
C SER A 187 23.49 -0.81 17.55
N SER A 188 22.27 -0.62 17.06
CA SER A 188 21.35 0.46 17.47
C SER A 188 20.69 0.21 18.83
N LEU A 189 20.39 -1.05 19.17
CA LEU A 189 19.99 -1.45 20.52
C LEU A 189 21.13 -1.30 21.53
N ILE A 190 22.36 -1.66 21.14
CA ILE A 190 23.56 -1.44 21.96
C ILE A 190 23.83 0.05 22.14
N LEU A 191 23.67 0.87 21.10
CA LEU A 191 23.84 2.32 21.19
C LEU A 191 22.80 2.96 22.12
N LEU A 192 21.53 2.55 22.02
CA LEU A 192 20.47 3.02 22.91
C LEU A 192 20.71 2.59 24.37
N GLY A 193 21.09 1.32 24.57
CA GLY A 193 21.41 0.77 25.89
C GLY A 193 22.64 1.43 26.54
N SER A 194 23.69 1.65 25.76
CA SER A 194 24.90 2.34 26.22
C SER A 194 24.65 3.83 26.50
N GLY A 195 23.84 4.51 25.69
CA GLY A 195 23.38 5.87 25.93
C GLY A 195 22.63 6.01 27.27
N LEU A 196 21.69 5.10 27.55
CA LEU A 196 20.95 5.07 28.82
C LEU A 196 21.86 4.77 30.03
N ALA A 197 22.81 3.85 29.89
CA ALA A 197 23.77 3.53 30.94
C ALA A 197 24.66 4.73 31.30
N ILE A 198 25.16 5.46 30.29
CA ILE A 198 25.96 6.67 30.49
C ILE A 198 25.12 7.77 31.14
N ALA A 199 23.91 8.03 30.62
CA ALA A 199 23.00 9.03 31.17
C ALA A 199 22.62 8.74 32.64
N GLY A 200 22.29 7.47 32.95
CA GLY A 200 22.01 7.02 34.31
C GLY A 200 23.20 7.16 35.26
N GLY A 201 24.41 6.84 34.79
CA GLY A 201 25.65 7.06 35.53
C GLY A 201 25.90 8.54 35.87
N PHE A 202 25.62 9.43 34.91
CA PHE A 202 25.78 10.88 35.09
C PHE A 202 24.79 11.46 36.11
N LEU A 203 23.52 11.02 36.05
CA LEU A 203 22.48 11.41 37.01
C LEU A 203 22.80 10.92 38.44
N ARG A 204 23.36 9.72 38.60
CA ARG A 204 23.76 9.18 39.90
C ARG A 204 24.90 9.96 40.54
N ARG A 205 25.88 10.45 39.75
CA ARG A 205 26.97 11.29 40.26
C ARG A 205 26.48 12.63 40.78
N ARG A 206 25.53 13.29 40.09
CA ARG A 206 24.99 14.59 40.54
C ARG A 206 24.27 14.52 41.88
N ARG A 207 23.59 13.41 42.19
CA ARG A 207 22.88 13.24 43.48
C ARG A 207 23.81 13.11 44.70
N ARG A 208 25.10 12.76 44.52
CA ARG A 208 26.04 12.60 45.64
C ARG A 208 26.83 13.87 45.99
N VAL A 209 26.85 14.86 45.10
CA VAL A 209 27.66 16.09 45.31
C VAL A 209 26.89 17.17 46.09
N VAL A 210 25.57 17.03 46.23
CA VAL A 210 24.74 17.98 47.00
C VAL A 210 24.30 17.33 48.31
N MET A 211 25.23 17.19 49.26
CA MET A 211 24.85 17.15 50.67
C MET A 211 25.33 18.46 51.30
N PRO A 212 24.42 19.38 51.68
CA PRO A 212 24.80 20.55 52.44
C PRO A 212 25.33 20.09 53.80
N SER A 213 26.62 20.34 54.03
CA SER A 213 27.23 20.29 55.35
C SER A 213 26.63 21.42 56.18
N VAL A 214 25.57 21.12 56.94
CA VAL A 214 25.10 22.01 58.00
C VAL A 214 26.04 21.80 59.19
N VAL A 215 27.00 22.72 59.33
CA VAL A 215 27.80 22.86 60.54
C VAL A 215 26.98 23.71 61.53
N ALA A 216 26.87 23.20 62.75
CA ALA A 216 26.18 23.82 63.89
C ALA A 216 26.87 25.11 64.37
#